data_AF-A0A026WLW9-F1
#
_entry.id   AF-A0A026WLW9-F1
#
_cell.length_a   1.000
_cell.length_b   1.000
_cell.length_c   1.000
_cell.angle_alpha   90.00
_cell.angle_beta   90.00
_cell.angle_gamma   90.00
#
_symmetry.space_group_name_H-M   'P 1'
#
loop_
_entity.id
_entity.type
_entity.pdbx_description
1 polymer ?
#
loop_
_entity_poly.entity_id
_entity_poly.type
_entity_poly.pdbx_seq_one_letter_code
_entity_poly.pdbx_strand_id
1 'polypeptide(L)'
;MSPEDNVSMESAAQIVPRRKRLNYLMAGLSPMWYHATNVALHAAACILVTRVSLVVAALRPGFAAIAGLLFAAHPVHTEAVTGIVGRADVLACIFFLLSFLAYHGQQTAYVWSSVCLGALSMLAKETGVTVLALNFLYDLCRSWHSIKRLMTFCYLAALNCWLLLCPAILSHDWQMGSVPLVTSFTDTRNLATCIFFGGCLVLTYKAFTDFEVSARGNLALSNRYKMSSCIITRRRRATDD
;
A
#
# COMPACT_ATOMS: atom_id res chain seq x y z
N MET A 1 -25.67 -20.47 -57.45
CA MET A 1 -25.71 -19.44 -56.41
C MET A 1 -27.18 -19.15 -56.16
N SER A 2 -27.77 -19.87 -55.20
CA SER A 2 -29.23 -19.93 -55.04
C SER A 2 -29.70 -18.79 -54.12
N PRO A 3 -30.84 -18.13 -54.41
CA PRO A 3 -31.32 -16.99 -53.63
C PRO A 3 -31.68 -17.31 -52.15
N GLU A 4 -31.77 -18.60 -51.78
CA GLU A 4 -32.06 -19.06 -50.41
C GLU A 4 -30.85 -18.97 -49.44
N ASP A 5 -29.62 -18.97 -49.98
CA ASP A 5 -28.40 -18.83 -49.16
C ASP A 5 -28.23 -17.40 -48.61
N ASN A 6 -28.78 -16.41 -49.32
CA ASN A 6 -28.67 -14.99 -48.96
C ASN A 6 -29.59 -14.63 -47.78
N VAL A 7 -30.78 -15.24 -47.70
CA VAL A 7 -31.74 -15.02 -46.60
C VAL A 7 -31.23 -15.62 -45.28
N SER A 8 -30.51 -16.74 -45.37
CA SER A 8 -29.84 -17.40 -44.24
C SER A 8 -28.68 -16.57 -43.67
N MET A 9 -27.92 -15.90 -44.55
CA MET A 9 -26.78 -15.04 -44.21
C MET A 9 -27.22 -13.71 -43.58
N GLU A 10 -28.27 -13.06 -44.08
CA GLU A 10 -28.83 -11.84 -43.48
C GLU A 10 -29.42 -12.09 -42.09
N SER A 11 -30.15 -13.20 -41.93
CA SER A 11 -30.79 -13.60 -40.67
C SER A 11 -29.75 -13.96 -39.60
N ALA A 12 -28.67 -14.66 -39.96
CA ALA A 12 -27.56 -14.97 -39.04
C ALA A 12 -26.76 -13.72 -38.66
N ALA A 13 -26.64 -12.74 -39.56
CA ALA A 13 -25.91 -11.51 -39.28
C ALA A 13 -26.63 -10.63 -38.23
N GLN A 14 -27.96 -10.62 -38.19
CA GLN A 14 -28.75 -9.79 -37.28
C GLN A 14 -28.55 -10.15 -35.79
N ILE A 15 -28.24 -11.42 -35.49
CA ILE A 15 -28.19 -11.98 -34.13
C ILE A 15 -26.80 -11.81 -33.49
N VAL A 16 -25.79 -11.50 -34.31
CA VAL A 16 -24.40 -11.39 -33.86
C VAL A 16 -24.15 -10.00 -33.28
N PRO A 17 -23.74 -9.88 -32.00
CA PRO A 17 -23.44 -8.58 -31.38
C PRO A 17 -22.51 -7.75 -32.26
N ARG A 18 -22.77 -6.44 -32.40
CA ARG A 18 -22.09 -5.52 -33.34
C ARG A 18 -20.55 -5.64 -33.36
N ARG A 19 -19.96 -5.98 -32.21
CA ARG A 19 -18.51 -6.24 -32.02
C ARG A 19 -17.99 -7.47 -32.78
N LYS A 20 -18.79 -8.53 -32.88
CA LYS A 20 -18.45 -9.78 -33.58
C LYS A 20 -18.61 -9.67 -35.10
N ARG A 21 -19.50 -8.78 -35.59
CA ARG A 21 -19.66 -8.47 -37.02
C ARG A 21 -18.39 -7.85 -37.64
N LEU A 22 -17.71 -6.96 -36.92
CA LEU A 22 -16.49 -6.30 -37.43
C LEU A 22 -15.30 -7.27 -37.56
N ASN A 23 -15.19 -8.21 -36.63
CA ASN A 23 -14.13 -9.23 -36.65
C ASN A 23 -14.38 -10.32 -37.70
N TYR A 24 -15.65 -10.55 -38.06
CA TYR A 24 -16.05 -11.42 -39.15
C TYR A 24 -15.71 -10.81 -40.53
N LEU A 25 -15.88 -9.49 -40.67
CA LEU A 25 -15.53 -8.74 -41.87
C LEU A 25 -14.02 -8.63 -42.11
N MET A 26 -13.20 -8.57 -41.04
CA MET A 26 -11.75 -8.45 -41.17
C MET A 26 -10.99 -9.78 -41.27
N ALA A 27 -11.51 -10.88 -40.71
CA ALA A 27 -10.76 -12.15 -40.60
C ALA A 27 -11.30 -13.33 -41.44
N GLY A 28 -12.48 -13.19 -42.07
CA GLY A 28 -13.11 -14.26 -42.85
C GLY A 28 -13.52 -15.49 -42.01
N LEU A 29 -14.26 -16.43 -42.61
CA LEU A 29 -14.81 -17.63 -41.94
C LEU A 29 -13.76 -18.70 -41.56
N SER A 30 -12.46 -18.42 -41.67
CA SER A 30 -11.45 -19.46 -41.46
C SER A 30 -11.16 -19.66 -39.95
N PRO A 31 -11.46 -20.85 -39.38
CA PRO A 31 -11.32 -21.12 -37.94
C PRO A 31 -9.86 -21.09 -37.46
N MET A 32 -8.89 -21.11 -38.38
CA MET A 32 -7.47 -21.18 -38.06
C MET A 32 -6.92 -19.93 -37.39
N TRP A 33 -7.24 -18.72 -37.90
CA TRP A 33 -6.78 -17.46 -37.31
C TRP A 33 -7.33 -17.23 -35.91
N TYR A 34 -8.55 -17.71 -35.66
CA TYR A 34 -9.18 -17.63 -34.36
C TYR A 34 -8.52 -18.53 -33.32
N HIS A 35 -8.02 -19.69 -33.73
CA HIS A 35 -7.28 -20.58 -32.83
C HIS A 35 -5.85 -20.08 -32.61
N ALA A 36 -5.17 -19.62 -33.67
CA ALA A 36 -3.81 -19.09 -33.59
C ALA A 36 -3.71 -17.88 -32.65
N THR A 37 -4.66 -16.93 -32.75
CA THR A 37 -4.71 -15.75 -31.87
C THR A 37 -4.93 -16.13 -30.40
N ASN A 38 -5.79 -17.12 -30.12
CA ASN A 38 -6.06 -17.57 -28.77
C ASN A 38 -4.84 -18.28 -28.15
N VAL A 39 -4.12 -19.10 -28.92
CA VAL A 39 -2.87 -19.73 -28.49
C VAL A 39 -1.78 -18.68 -28.23
N ALA A 40 -1.63 -17.70 -29.11
CA ALA A 40 -0.65 -16.63 -28.95
C ALA A 40 -0.92 -15.78 -27.68
N LEU A 41 -2.17 -15.41 -27.43
CA LEU A 41 -2.57 -14.68 -26.22
C LEU A 41 -2.31 -15.51 -24.95
N HIS A 42 -2.59 -16.80 -24.97
CA HIS A 42 -2.33 -17.68 -23.83
C HIS A 42 -0.83 -17.85 -23.55
N ALA A 43 -0.01 -18.02 -24.61
CA ALA A 43 1.44 -18.07 -24.48
C ALA A 43 2.00 -16.76 -23.88
N ALA A 44 1.52 -15.61 -24.33
CA ALA A 44 1.89 -14.31 -23.75
C ALA A 44 1.54 -14.23 -22.26
N ALA A 45 0.33 -14.64 -21.87
CA ALA A 45 -0.07 -14.65 -20.46
C ALA A 45 0.85 -15.53 -19.59
N CYS A 46 1.21 -16.73 -20.05
CA CYS A 46 2.12 -17.64 -19.32
C CYS A 46 3.52 -17.04 -19.15
N ILE A 47 4.05 -16.37 -20.18
CA ILE A 47 5.33 -15.66 -20.11
C ILE A 47 5.24 -14.54 -19.08
N LEU A 48 4.17 -13.73 -19.11
CA LEU A 48 3.98 -12.63 -18.16
C LEU A 48 3.88 -13.13 -16.72
N VAL A 49 3.13 -14.20 -16.46
CA VAL A 49 3.04 -14.82 -15.12
C VAL A 49 4.42 -15.24 -14.63
N THR A 50 5.20 -15.93 -15.48
CA THR A 50 6.57 -16.34 -15.14
C THR A 50 7.45 -15.13 -14.80
N ARG A 51 7.32 -14.03 -15.55
CA ARG A 51 8.07 -12.79 -15.31
C ARG A 51 7.65 -12.08 -14.02
N VAL A 52 6.34 -12.03 -13.71
CA VAL A 52 5.83 -11.50 -12.44
C VAL A 52 6.37 -12.32 -11.27
N SER A 53 6.33 -13.65 -11.35
CA SER A 53 6.86 -14.53 -10.30
C SER A 53 8.37 -14.34 -10.06
N LEU A 54 9.15 -14.06 -11.12
CA LEU A 54 10.57 -13.75 -10.99
C LEU A 54 10.82 -12.39 -10.34
N VAL A 55 10.13 -11.35 -10.81
CA VAL A 55 10.41 -9.96 -10.43
C VAL A 55 9.82 -9.63 -9.06
N VAL A 56 8.57 -10.05 -8.80
CA VAL A 56 7.83 -9.63 -7.61
C VAL A 56 8.08 -10.57 -6.43
N ALA A 57 8.05 -11.88 -6.67
CA ALA A 57 8.27 -12.87 -5.61
C ALA A 57 9.76 -13.25 -5.42
N ALA A 58 10.67 -12.72 -6.26
CA ALA A 58 12.10 -13.02 -6.24
C ALA A 58 12.41 -14.54 -6.18
N LEU A 59 11.55 -15.35 -6.83
CA LEU A 59 11.67 -16.80 -6.85
C LEU A 59 12.89 -17.24 -7.67
N ARG A 60 13.48 -18.38 -7.31
CA ARG A 60 14.48 -19.03 -8.18
C ARG A 60 13.85 -19.37 -9.54
N PRO A 61 14.61 -19.30 -10.64
CA PRO A 61 14.09 -19.44 -12.00
C PRO A 61 13.35 -20.76 -12.24
N GLY A 62 13.78 -21.86 -11.62
CA GLY A 62 13.07 -23.14 -11.69
C GLY A 62 11.65 -23.09 -11.13
N PHE A 63 11.44 -22.49 -9.95
CA PHE A 63 10.12 -22.37 -9.34
C PHE A 63 9.21 -21.40 -10.09
N ALA A 64 9.76 -20.32 -10.66
CA ALA A 64 8.99 -19.41 -11.49
C ALA A 64 8.52 -20.06 -12.80
N ALA A 65 9.36 -20.89 -13.42
CA ALA A 65 8.98 -21.67 -14.60
C ALA A 65 7.87 -22.67 -14.27
N ILE A 66 7.95 -23.36 -13.11
CA ILE A 66 6.89 -24.25 -12.63
C ILE A 66 5.58 -23.49 -12.41
N ALA A 67 5.62 -22.27 -11.86
CA ALA A 67 4.43 -21.44 -11.69
C ALA A 67 3.77 -21.07 -13.03
N GLY A 68 4.58 -20.69 -14.03
CA GLY A 68 4.08 -20.44 -15.39
C GLY A 68 3.51 -21.68 -16.07
N LEU A 69 4.12 -22.85 -15.88
CA LEU A 69 3.63 -24.13 -16.40
C LEU A 69 2.34 -24.59 -15.70
N LEU A 70 2.24 -24.38 -14.38
CA LEU A 70 1.00 -24.62 -13.63
C LEU A 70 -0.13 -23.71 -14.12
N PHE A 71 0.17 -22.45 -14.41
CA PHE A 71 -0.79 -21.51 -14.99
C PHE A 71 -1.24 -21.94 -16.40
N ALA A 72 -0.31 -22.46 -17.21
CA ALA A 72 -0.62 -23.01 -18.54
C ALA A 72 -1.49 -24.28 -18.46
N ALA A 73 -1.22 -25.15 -17.48
CA ALA A 73 -1.95 -26.40 -17.26
C ALA A 73 -3.31 -26.21 -16.57
N HIS A 74 -3.64 -24.99 -16.13
CA HIS A 74 -4.84 -24.74 -15.34
C HIS A 74 -6.11 -24.83 -16.22
N PRO A 75 -7.02 -25.79 -15.97
CA PRO A 75 -8.17 -26.06 -16.86
C PRO A 75 -9.13 -24.87 -16.97
N VAL A 76 -9.19 -23.98 -15.96
CA VAL A 76 -10.03 -22.76 -15.99
C VAL A 76 -9.69 -21.79 -17.13
N HIS A 77 -8.48 -21.86 -17.71
CA HIS A 77 -8.10 -21.01 -18.84
C HIS A 77 -8.47 -21.62 -20.19
N THR A 78 -8.72 -22.93 -20.24
CA THR A 78 -9.12 -23.61 -21.47
C THR A 78 -10.54 -23.23 -21.90
N GLU A 79 -11.44 -22.95 -20.95
CA GLU A 79 -12.80 -22.46 -21.22
C GLU A 79 -12.82 -21.03 -21.81
N ALA A 80 -11.93 -20.15 -21.33
CA ALA A 80 -11.78 -18.78 -21.86
C ALA A 80 -11.06 -18.73 -23.22
N VAL A 81 -10.15 -19.68 -23.48
CA VAL A 81 -9.35 -19.77 -24.73
C VAL A 81 -10.12 -20.47 -25.86
N THR A 82 -11.10 -21.32 -25.54
CA THR A 82 -11.95 -21.98 -26.55
C THR A 82 -13.18 -21.14 -26.94
N GLY A 83 -13.67 -20.29 -26.03
CA GLY A 83 -14.81 -19.41 -26.28
C GLY A 83 -14.43 -18.13 -27.04
N ILE A 84 -15.12 -17.84 -28.16
CA ILE A 84 -15.02 -16.55 -28.88
C ILE A 84 -15.35 -15.34 -27.96
N VAL A 85 -16.11 -15.58 -26.87
CA VAL A 85 -16.52 -14.57 -25.89
C VAL A 85 -15.46 -14.34 -24.80
N GLY A 86 -14.60 -15.32 -24.51
CA GLY A 86 -13.59 -15.26 -23.43
C GLY A 86 -12.31 -14.48 -23.75
N ARG A 87 -12.14 -14.00 -24.99
CA ARG A 87 -10.95 -13.24 -25.42
C ARG A 87 -10.74 -11.95 -24.62
N ALA A 88 -11.83 -11.30 -24.23
CA ALA A 88 -11.76 -10.09 -23.42
C ALA A 88 -11.13 -10.36 -22.05
N ASP A 89 -11.35 -11.55 -21.49
CA ASP A 89 -10.84 -11.94 -20.17
C ASP A 89 -9.33 -12.19 -20.22
N VAL A 90 -8.84 -12.84 -21.28
CA VAL A 90 -7.40 -13.09 -21.49
C VAL A 90 -6.65 -11.77 -21.74
N LEU A 91 -7.22 -10.86 -22.54
CA LEU A 91 -6.67 -9.52 -22.75
C LEU A 91 -6.67 -8.68 -21.47
N ALA A 92 -7.75 -8.73 -20.69
CA ALA A 92 -7.82 -8.06 -19.39
C ALA A 92 -6.74 -8.59 -18.43
N CYS A 93 -6.51 -9.91 -18.41
CA CYS A 93 -5.45 -10.56 -17.64
C CYS A 93 -4.04 -10.11 -18.08
N ILE A 94 -3.78 -10.03 -19.39
CA ILE A 94 -2.49 -9.54 -19.91
C ILE A 94 -2.26 -8.09 -19.47
N PHE A 95 -3.23 -7.19 -19.70
CA PHE A 95 -3.09 -5.78 -19.29
C PHE A 95 -2.96 -5.61 -17.77
N PHE A 96 -3.64 -6.46 -16.99
CA PHE A 96 -3.51 -6.52 -15.55
C PHE A 96 -2.07 -6.89 -15.12
N LEU A 97 -1.51 -7.95 -15.69
CA LEU A 97 -0.14 -8.40 -15.39
C LEU A 97 0.90 -7.36 -15.84
N LEU A 98 0.70 -6.73 -17.00
CA LEU A 98 1.54 -5.64 -17.51
C LEU A 98 1.49 -4.42 -16.58
N SER A 99 0.32 -4.02 -16.12
CA SER A 99 0.15 -2.90 -15.19
C SER A 99 0.91 -3.16 -13.89
N PHE A 100 0.79 -4.36 -13.33
CA PHE A 100 1.52 -4.75 -12.12
C PHE A 100 3.04 -4.77 -12.32
N LEU A 101 3.52 -5.26 -13.47
CA LEU A 101 4.94 -5.31 -13.78
C LEU A 101 5.54 -3.92 -14.04
N ALA A 102 4.77 -3.02 -14.68
CA ALA A 102 5.16 -1.63 -14.89
C ALA A 102 5.26 -0.88 -13.55
N TYR A 103 4.31 -1.11 -12.62
CA TYR A 103 4.31 -0.48 -11.30
C TYR A 103 5.58 -0.80 -10.48
N HIS A 104 6.21 -1.96 -10.70
CA HIS A 104 7.47 -2.32 -10.04
C HIS A 104 8.66 -1.45 -10.48
N GLY A 105 8.62 -0.84 -11.67
CA GLY A 105 9.67 0.05 -12.15
C GLY A 105 9.76 1.31 -11.28
N GLN A 106 10.88 1.50 -10.57
CA GLN A 106 11.09 2.56 -9.56
C GLN A 106 11.03 4.02 -10.07
N GLN A 107 10.54 4.28 -11.28
CA GLN A 107 10.36 5.66 -11.78
C GLN A 107 8.88 6.06 -11.82
N THR A 108 8.61 7.30 -11.45
CA THR A 108 7.28 7.93 -11.46
C THR A 108 6.58 7.87 -12.83
N ALA A 109 7.33 7.84 -13.93
CA ALA A 109 6.78 7.66 -15.27
C ALA A 109 6.11 6.28 -15.47
N TYR A 110 6.62 5.23 -14.82
CA TYR A 110 6.02 3.90 -14.91
C TYR A 110 4.72 3.77 -14.10
N VAL A 111 4.54 4.60 -13.08
CA VAL A 111 3.28 4.64 -12.30
C VAL A 111 2.13 5.10 -13.19
N TRP A 112 2.29 6.17 -13.96
CA TRP A 112 1.27 6.63 -14.91
C TRP A 112 0.99 5.59 -16.00
N SER A 113 2.03 4.93 -16.51
CA SER A 113 1.90 3.80 -17.42
C SER A 113 1.05 2.66 -16.82
N SER A 114 1.30 2.29 -15.56
CA SER A 114 0.52 1.25 -14.86
C SER A 114 -0.95 1.62 -14.69
N VAL A 115 -1.25 2.90 -14.44
CA VAL A 115 -2.63 3.41 -14.31
C VAL A 115 -3.34 3.38 -15.66
N CYS A 116 -2.69 3.82 -16.73
CA CYS A 116 -3.25 3.75 -18.09
C CYS A 116 -3.53 2.31 -18.52
N LEU A 117 -2.60 1.39 -18.26
CA LEU A 117 -2.77 -0.03 -18.55
C LEU A 117 -3.87 -0.68 -17.69
N GLY A 118 -3.98 -0.28 -16.42
CA GLY A 118 -5.04 -0.73 -15.52
C GLY A 118 -6.42 -0.23 -15.94
N ALA A 119 -6.52 1.02 -16.39
CA ALA A 119 -7.76 1.57 -16.96
C ALA A 119 -8.17 0.82 -18.25
N LEU A 120 -7.19 0.42 -19.08
CA LEU A 120 -7.44 -0.44 -20.24
C LEU A 120 -7.98 -1.82 -19.84
N SER A 121 -7.46 -2.40 -18.75
CA SER A 121 -7.97 -3.66 -18.17
C SER A 121 -9.40 -3.49 -17.65
N MET A 122 -9.71 -2.39 -16.97
CA MET A 122 -11.08 -2.05 -16.53
C MET A 122 -12.06 -1.92 -17.69
N LEU A 123 -11.62 -1.33 -18.81
CA LEU A 123 -12.45 -1.18 -20.01
C LEU A 123 -12.72 -2.54 -20.69
N ALA A 124 -11.76 -3.48 -20.58
CA ALA A 124 -11.94 -4.85 -21.05
C ALA A 124 -12.88 -5.65 -20.14
N LYS A 125 -12.77 -5.47 -18.81
CA LYS A 125 -13.64 -6.11 -17.81
C LYS A 125 -13.64 -5.33 -16.51
N GLU A 126 -14.80 -5.20 -15.88
CA GLU A 126 -14.98 -4.53 -14.57
C GLU A 126 -14.09 -5.09 -13.46
N THR A 127 -13.74 -6.38 -13.53
CA THR A 127 -12.79 -7.04 -12.62
C THR A 127 -11.38 -6.45 -12.68
N GLY A 128 -11.03 -5.71 -13.74
CA GLY A 128 -9.73 -5.04 -13.90
C GLY A 128 -9.43 -3.97 -12.84
N VAL A 129 -10.45 -3.44 -12.14
CA VAL A 129 -10.26 -2.45 -11.06
C VAL A 129 -9.39 -2.98 -9.92
N THR A 130 -9.37 -4.31 -9.75
CA THR A 130 -8.57 -5.00 -8.74
C THR A 130 -7.07 -4.75 -8.88
N VAL A 131 -6.57 -4.38 -10.07
CA VAL A 131 -5.14 -4.07 -10.27
C VAL A 131 -4.70 -2.83 -9.51
N LEU A 132 -5.56 -1.80 -9.47
CA LEU A 132 -5.29 -0.57 -8.72
C LEU A 132 -5.28 -0.85 -7.22
N ALA A 133 -6.22 -1.67 -6.76
CA ALA A 133 -6.27 -2.12 -5.38
C ALA A 133 -5.02 -2.93 -5.00
N LEU A 134 -4.52 -3.80 -5.90
CA LEU A 134 -3.30 -4.57 -5.67
C LEU A 134 -2.03 -3.73 -5.66
N ASN A 135 -1.90 -2.75 -6.56
CA ASN A 135 -0.78 -1.81 -6.55
C ASN A 135 -0.76 -1.00 -5.24
N PHE A 136 -1.93 -0.51 -4.81
CA PHE A 136 -2.07 0.21 -3.54
C PHE A 136 -1.74 -0.67 -2.34
N LEU A 137 -2.24 -1.92 -2.31
CA LEU A 137 -1.94 -2.88 -1.26
C LEU A 137 -0.44 -3.24 -1.23
N TYR A 138 0.20 -3.38 -2.39
CA TYR A 138 1.63 -3.62 -2.49
C TYR A 138 2.45 -2.47 -1.88
N ASP A 139 2.06 -1.22 -2.13
CA ASP A 139 2.68 -0.05 -1.51
C ASP A 139 2.48 -0.01 0.01
N LEU A 140 1.26 -0.33 0.48
CA LEU A 140 0.95 -0.41 1.90
C LEU A 140 1.78 -1.50 2.61
N CYS A 141 1.88 -2.69 2.01
CA CYS A 141 2.71 -3.79 2.51
C CYS A 141 4.20 -3.41 2.56
N ARG A 142 4.69 -2.63 1.59
CA ARG A 142 6.08 -2.14 1.59
C ARG A 142 6.31 -1.10 2.69
N SER A 143 5.38 -0.18 2.88
CA SER A 143 5.41 0.81 3.98
C SER A 143 5.36 0.13 5.35
N TRP A 144 4.64 -0.98 5.48
CA TRP A 144 4.52 -1.75 6.73
C TRP A 144 5.87 -2.19 7.30
N HIS A 145 6.83 -2.56 6.46
CA HIS A 145 8.16 -2.95 6.91
C HIS A 145 8.91 -1.78 7.56
N SER A 146 8.76 -0.56 7.00
CA SER A 146 9.35 0.67 7.55
C SER A 146 8.68 1.08 8.87
N ILE A 147 7.36 0.93 8.97
CA ILE A 147 6.60 1.21 10.19
C ILE A 147 7.02 0.26 11.32
N LYS A 148 7.14 -1.05 11.05
CA LYS A 148 7.64 -2.00 12.04
C LYS A 148 9.04 -1.64 12.54
N ARG A 149 9.93 -1.22 11.63
CA ARG A 149 11.28 -0.78 12.00
C ARG A 149 11.24 0.48 12.88
N LEU A 150 10.38 1.45 12.58
CA LEU A 150 10.20 2.64 13.42
C LEU A 150 9.67 2.28 14.81
N MET A 151 8.69 1.40 14.91
CA MET A 151 8.17 0.93 16.20
C MET A 151 9.26 0.24 17.03
N THR A 152 10.11 -0.58 16.41
CA THR A 152 11.25 -1.20 17.08
C THR A 152 12.25 -0.17 17.60
N PHE A 153 12.55 0.88 16.82
CA PHE A 153 13.43 1.97 17.28
C PHE A 153 12.83 2.75 18.47
N CYS A 154 11.54 3.06 18.43
CA CYS A 154 10.85 3.73 19.54
C CYS A 154 10.84 2.88 20.81
N TYR A 155 10.63 1.56 20.68
CA TYR A 155 10.71 0.61 21.80
C TYR A 155 12.11 0.55 22.40
N LEU A 156 13.16 0.46 21.57
CA LEU A 156 14.56 0.48 22.02
C LEU A 156 14.90 1.77 22.76
N ALA A 157 14.42 2.93 22.27
CA ALA A 157 14.63 4.21 22.96
C ALA A 157 13.96 4.23 24.35
N ALA A 158 12.72 3.73 24.45
CA ALA A 158 12.02 3.62 25.73
C ALA A 158 12.74 2.68 26.71
N LEU A 159 13.27 1.55 26.23
CA LEU A 159 14.00 0.58 27.05
C LEU A 159 15.33 1.16 27.57
N ASN A 160 16.06 1.91 26.74
CA ASN A 160 17.27 2.63 27.17
C ASN A 160 16.96 3.70 28.22
N CYS A 161 15.89 4.47 28.05
CA CYS A 161 15.47 5.44 29.07
C CYS A 161 15.05 4.76 30.39
N TRP A 162 14.41 3.59 30.33
CA TRP A 162 14.05 2.80 31.50
C TRP A 162 15.27 2.25 32.26
N LEU A 163 16.30 1.79 31.53
CA LEU A 163 17.59 1.38 32.12
C LEU A 163 18.29 2.51 32.87
N LEU A 164 18.13 3.76 32.42
CA LEU A 164 18.67 4.94 33.12
C LEU A 164 17.91 5.26 34.42
N LEU A 165 16.60 4.98 34.49
CA LEU A 165 15.78 5.21 35.69
C LEU A 165 15.90 4.11 36.75
N CYS A 166 16.22 2.86 36.35
CA CYS A 166 16.36 1.72 37.27
C CYS A 166 17.48 0.78 36.80
N PRO A 167 18.70 0.88 37.37
CA PRO A 167 19.83 0.02 37.01
C PRO A 167 19.74 -1.38 37.66
N ALA A 168 18.53 -1.92 37.86
CA ALA A 168 18.31 -3.15 38.61
C ALA A 168 18.49 -4.44 37.77
N ILE A 169 18.66 -4.33 36.44
CA ILE A 169 18.68 -5.49 35.51
C ILE A 169 19.93 -5.48 34.60
N LEU A 170 21.00 -4.78 34.98
CA LEU A 170 22.22 -4.71 34.17
C LEU A 170 23.04 -6.03 34.15
N SER A 171 22.68 -7.03 34.98
CA SER A 171 23.48 -8.26 35.18
C SER A 171 22.89 -9.54 34.60
N HIS A 172 21.88 -9.49 33.71
CA HIS A 172 21.35 -10.69 33.07
C HIS A 172 21.58 -10.67 31.55
N ASP A 173 22.79 -11.10 31.16
CA ASP A 173 23.24 -11.51 29.82
C ASP A 173 22.38 -11.05 28.62
N TRP A 174 22.73 -9.89 28.07
CA TRP A 174 22.39 -9.50 26.70
C TRP A 174 23.19 -10.40 25.73
N GLN A 175 22.66 -11.57 25.38
CA GLN A 175 23.03 -12.23 24.13
C GLN A 175 21.96 -11.97 23.08
N MET A 176 22.39 -11.86 21.82
CA MET A 176 21.56 -11.60 20.63
C MET A 176 20.38 -12.59 20.55
N GLY A 177 19.23 -12.22 21.13
CA GLY A 177 18.04 -13.07 21.20
C GLY A 177 17.11 -12.80 22.40
N SER A 178 17.55 -12.07 23.43
CA SER A 178 16.77 -11.87 24.67
C SER A 178 15.64 -10.83 24.59
N VAL A 179 15.51 -10.08 23.49
CA VAL A 179 14.38 -9.15 23.27
C VAL A 179 13.53 -9.65 22.10
N PRO A 180 12.37 -10.29 22.36
CA PRO A 180 11.52 -10.81 21.29
C PRO A 180 10.92 -9.65 20.48
N LEU A 181 11.01 -9.73 19.15
CA LEU A 181 10.40 -8.75 18.24
C LEU A 181 8.90 -8.60 18.52
N VAL A 182 8.39 -7.37 18.53
CA VAL A 182 6.95 -7.10 18.62
C VAL A 182 6.32 -7.41 17.26
N THR A 183 5.50 -8.45 17.20
CA THR A 183 4.90 -8.95 15.96
C THR A 183 3.43 -8.55 15.79
N SER A 184 2.77 -8.11 16.87
CA SER A 184 1.33 -7.86 16.92
C SER A 184 0.99 -6.54 17.61
N PHE A 185 -0.06 -5.85 17.17
CA PHE A 185 -0.50 -4.55 17.71
C PHE A 185 -1.05 -4.65 19.14
N THR A 186 -1.71 -5.76 19.46
CA THR A 186 -2.38 -6.04 20.74
C THR A 186 -1.47 -6.65 21.82
N ASP A 187 -0.16 -6.68 21.59
CA ASP A 187 0.78 -7.23 22.57
C ASP A 187 0.85 -6.33 23.82
N THR A 188 0.73 -6.92 25.01
CA THR A 188 0.84 -6.26 26.32
C THR A 188 2.13 -5.46 26.48
N ARG A 189 3.16 -5.75 25.68
CA ARG A 189 4.43 -5.01 25.66
C ARG A 189 4.30 -3.58 25.09
N ASN A 190 3.37 -3.35 24.16
CA ASN A 190 3.07 -2.01 23.65
C ASN A 190 2.41 -1.13 24.72
N LEU A 191 1.66 -1.74 25.64
CA LEU A 191 1.03 -1.03 26.76
C LEU A 191 2.07 -0.43 27.71
N ALA A 192 3.17 -1.15 27.98
CA ALA A 192 4.27 -0.63 28.80
C ALA A 192 4.94 0.60 28.15
N THR A 193 5.15 0.59 26.84
CA THR A 193 5.62 1.77 26.10
C THR A 193 4.61 2.92 26.14
N CYS A 194 3.31 2.65 25.97
CA CYS A 194 2.27 3.68 26.07
C CYS A 194 2.20 4.31 27.47
N ILE A 195 2.32 3.50 28.53
CA ILE A 195 2.35 3.97 29.91
C ILE A 195 3.60 4.82 30.16
N PHE A 196 4.77 4.40 29.65
CA PHE A 196 6.01 5.17 29.81
C PHE A 196 5.93 6.53 29.11
N PHE A 197 5.59 6.57 27.82
CA PHE A 197 5.45 7.82 27.08
C PHE A 197 4.32 8.70 27.63
N GLY A 198 3.20 8.10 28.05
CA GLY A 198 2.12 8.80 28.73
C GLY A 198 2.58 9.43 30.05
N GLY A 199 3.33 8.69 30.86
CA GLY A 199 3.94 9.18 32.11
C GLY A 199 4.90 10.33 31.89
N CYS A 200 5.80 10.22 30.91
CA CYS A 200 6.70 11.32 30.54
C CYS A 200 5.92 12.55 30.09
N LEU A 201 4.87 12.40 29.28
CA LEU A 201 4.04 13.51 28.81
C LEU A 201 3.31 14.19 29.96
N VAL A 202 2.75 13.43 30.89
CA VAL A 202 2.08 13.97 32.09
C VAL A 202 3.06 14.70 33.00
N LEU A 203 4.27 14.16 33.22
CA LEU A 203 5.31 14.82 34.01
C LEU A 203 5.78 16.12 33.36
N THR A 204 5.97 16.12 32.04
CA THR A 204 6.37 17.33 31.30
C THR A 204 5.27 18.38 31.36
N TYR A 205 4.01 17.96 31.22
CA TYR A 205 2.85 18.85 31.35
C TYR A 205 2.75 19.44 32.77
N LYS A 206 2.91 18.60 33.81
CA LYS A 206 2.93 19.04 35.21
C LYS A 206 4.06 20.03 35.49
N ALA A 207 5.27 19.74 35.03
CA ALA A 207 6.42 20.64 35.16
C ALA A 207 6.18 21.98 34.45
N PHE A 208 5.54 21.96 33.28
CA PHE A 208 5.17 23.17 32.56
C PHE A 208 4.11 23.99 33.32
N THR A 209 3.07 23.35 33.86
CA THR A 209 2.05 24.03 34.65
C THR A 209 2.62 24.61 35.95
N ASP A 210 3.51 23.89 36.62
CA ASP A 210 4.17 24.37 37.84
C ASP A 210 5.08 25.56 37.53
N PHE A 211 5.78 25.54 36.39
CA PHE A 211 6.58 26.67 35.91
C PHE A 211 5.72 27.90 35.62
N GLU A 212 4.58 27.74 34.93
CA GLU A 212 3.66 28.86 34.68
C GLU A 212 3.11 29.48 35.97
N VAL A 213 2.75 28.65 36.96
CA VAL A 213 2.27 29.11 38.26
C VAL A 213 3.35 29.88 39.02
N SER A 214 4.58 29.35 39.04
CA SER A 214 5.73 30.04 39.66
C SER A 214 6.07 31.36 38.96
N ALA A 215 5.99 31.40 37.62
CA ALA A 215 6.24 32.62 36.84
C ALA A 215 5.19 33.70 37.14
N ARG A 216 3.90 33.34 37.21
CA ARG A 216 2.82 34.28 37.58
C ARG A 216 2.97 34.79 39.01
N GLY A 217 3.36 33.93 39.96
CA GLY A 217 3.62 34.30 41.35
C GLY A 217 4.75 35.33 41.50
N ASN A 218 5.87 35.10 40.79
CA ASN A 218 7.02 36.01 40.81
C ASN A 218 6.69 37.39 40.20
N LEU A 219 5.92 37.41 39.10
CA LEU A 219 5.42 38.65 38.49
C LEU A 219 4.49 39.43 39.43
N ALA A 220 3.59 38.75 40.13
CA ALA A 220 2.68 39.38 41.09
C ALA A 220 3.45 39.99 42.28
N LEU A 221 4.46 39.30 42.82
CA LEU A 221 5.32 39.82 43.89
C LEU A 221 6.15 41.02 43.44
N SER A 222 6.73 40.98 42.23
CA SER A 222 7.49 42.10 41.67
C SER A 222 6.62 43.36 41.50
N ASN A 223 5.40 43.21 41.00
CA ASN A 223 4.45 44.32 40.88
C ASN A 223 4.01 44.89 42.23
N ARG A 224 3.79 44.03 43.24
CA ARG A 224 3.49 44.49 44.60
C ARG A 224 4.65 45.27 45.21
N TYR A 225 5.88 44.81 45.03
CA TYR A 225 7.07 45.52 45.49
C TYR A 225 7.22 46.90 44.81
N LYS A 226 7.04 46.96 43.48
CA LYS A 226 7.04 48.24 42.74
C LYS A 226 5.94 49.21 43.21
N MET A 227 4.72 48.71 43.45
CA MET A 227 3.63 49.54 43.97
C MET A 227 3.92 50.05 45.38
N SER A 228 4.37 49.19 46.29
CA SER A 228 4.75 49.59 47.64
C SER A 228 5.87 50.63 47.64
N SER A 229 6.90 50.44 46.80
CA SER A 229 7.96 51.44 46.65
C SER A 229 7.44 52.77 46.07
N CYS A 230 6.54 52.74 45.08
CA CYS A 230 5.92 53.94 44.51
C CYS A 230 5.09 54.71 45.55
N ILE A 231 4.32 53.99 46.37
CA ILE A 231 3.52 54.57 47.47
C ILE A 231 4.44 55.21 48.51
N ILE A 232 5.52 54.54 48.91
CA ILE A 232 6.49 55.07 49.88
C ILE A 232 7.16 56.35 49.33
N THR A 233 7.59 56.35 48.07
CA THR A 233 8.23 57.52 47.44
C THR A 233 7.25 58.68 47.27
N ARG A 234 5.98 58.43 46.91
CA ARG A 234 4.94 59.48 46.85
C ARG A 234 4.63 60.06 48.22
N ARG A 235 4.58 59.22 49.26
CA ARG A 235 4.27 59.67 50.63
C ARG A 235 5.38 60.55 51.21
N ARG A 236 6.65 60.26 50.92
CA ARG A 236 7.78 61.15 51.27
C ARG A 236 7.71 62.49 50.55
N ARG A 237 7.34 62.50 49.27
CA ARG A 237 7.26 63.73 48.49
C ARG A 237 6.13 64.67 48.95
N ALA A 238 5.07 64.15 49.56
CA ALA A 238 3.95 64.94 50.09
C ALA A 238 4.18 65.47 51.52
N THR A 239 5.25 65.08 52.20
CA THR A 239 5.63 65.62 53.53
C THR A 239 6.71 66.70 53.45
N ASP A 240 7.32 66.88 52.27
CA ASP A 240 8.37 67.87 52.02
C ASP A 240 7.84 69.16 51.35
N ASP A 241 6.53 69.21 51.03
CA ASP A 241 5.76 70.38 50.57
C ASP A 241 4.91 70.95 51.72
#